data_AF-A0A7J9IKG2-F1
#
_entry.id   AF-A0A7J9IKG2-F1
#
_cell.length_a   1.000
_cell.length_b   1.000
_cell.length_c   1.000
_cell.angle_alpha   90.00
_cell.angle_beta   90.00
_cell.angle_gamma   90.00
#
_symmetry.space_group_name_H-M   'P 1'
#
loop_
_entity.id
_entity.type
_entity.pdbx_description
1 polymer ?
#
loop_
_entity_poly.entity_id
_entity_poly.type
_entity_poly.pdbx_seq_one_letter_code
_entity_poly.pdbx_strand_id
1 'polypeptide(L)'
;MEKASTEEALELPSLPLPLPTIPSNVKLESLKPPKYSIVSRSEVGTSGRKISLLANHFKVSVNAPDAVTVLSEDSRVVESKRIGRKLVDKLYQTYSSELAGKRFAYDGEKSLYTVGPLPQNKFEFTIVLEDSFAKWSPDADGGPAETGKRTKRSFQSKTYKVELSYSAKIPLKSISLALKGVQSDDSAQDALRVLDIILRQQAADRGCLLVRQSFFQDDSRNYVDLGGGVLGLRGFHSSFRPTQGGLSLNMDVSTTMILRPGPVFEFLKQNLNLNDERFWLKARRMLKNMRIKTRHRNMEFKITGLSEKPCCELYFPMKVKNGGCGEVRTVEITVYEYFTKHCGIELTYSADMPCLDVGKPKRPNYLPLELCSLVSLQRYTKALTTNQRATLVERSRQKPRERIQILTDALKNNKFNENPVLSACEISIGRQLTEVEGRILETPRLKVGNHEDCIPRNGRWNYNNK
;
A
#
# COMPACT_ATOMS: atom_id res chain seq x y z
N MET A 1 34.35 -42.00 -35.40
CA MET A 1 33.19 -42.79 -35.87
C MET A 1 31.96 -42.09 -35.33
N GLU A 2 31.54 -41.05 -36.04
CA GLU A 2 30.44 -41.05 -37.02
C GLU A 2 29.04 -41.01 -36.37
N LYS A 3 28.36 -39.89 -36.69
CA LYS A 3 26.91 -39.72 -36.88
C LYS A 3 25.98 -39.73 -35.66
N ALA A 4 24.90 -38.95 -35.61
CA ALA A 4 24.39 -37.92 -36.50
C ALA A 4 23.45 -37.00 -35.70
N SER A 5 23.44 -35.74 -36.12
CA SER A 5 22.41 -34.74 -35.87
C SER A 5 21.04 -35.20 -36.40
N THR A 6 19.98 -35.00 -35.62
CA THR A 6 18.61 -34.93 -36.13
C THR A 6 17.87 -33.87 -35.31
N GLU A 7 17.59 -32.74 -35.97
CA GLU A 7 16.66 -31.72 -35.50
C GLU A 7 15.24 -32.29 -35.59
N GLU A 8 14.56 -32.46 -34.45
CA GLU A 8 13.10 -32.56 -34.42
C GLU A 8 12.52 -31.15 -34.38
N ALA A 9 11.87 -30.77 -35.48
CA ALA A 9 11.03 -29.59 -35.56
C ALA A 9 9.80 -29.79 -34.66
N LEU A 10 9.73 -29.03 -33.56
CA LEU A 10 8.54 -28.93 -32.72
C LEU A 10 7.46 -28.13 -33.48
N GLU A 11 6.45 -28.83 -33.98
CA GLU A 11 5.24 -28.23 -34.54
C GLU A 11 4.51 -27.38 -33.49
N LEU A 12 4.10 -26.17 -33.89
CA LEU A 12 3.23 -25.28 -33.10
C LEU A 12 1.83 -25.88 -32.97
N PRO A 13 1.17 -25.82 -31.79
CA PRO A 13 -0.20 -26.30 -31.64
C PRO A 13 -1.17 -25.43 -32.44
N SER A 14 -2.06 -26.10 -33.18
CA SER A 14 -3.11 -25.51 -34.00
C SER A 14 -4.10 -24.65 -33.19
N LEU A 15 -4.54 -23.53 -33.79
CA LEU A 15 -5.56 -22.64 -33.22
C LEU A 15 -6.90 -23.38 -33.02
N PRO A 16 -7.65 -23.10 -31.95
CA PRO A 16 -8.96 -23.73 -31.73
C PRO A 16 -9.98 -23.26 -32.78
N LEU A 17 -10.74 -24.21 -33.31
CA LEU A 17 -11.84 -23.99 -34.26
C LEU A 17 -12.88 -23.00 -33.71
N PRO A 18 -13.56 -22.20 -34.55
CA PRO A 18 -14.60 -21.28 -34.10
C PRO A 18 -15.81 -22.06 -33.54
N LEU A 19 -16.36 -21.59 -32.42
CA LEU A 19 -17.59 -22.11 -31.84
C LEU A 19 -18.77 -21.99 -32.84
N PRO A 20 -19.66 -22.99 -32.93
CA PRO A 20 -20.79 -22.96 -33.84
C PRO A 20 -21.78 -21.86 -33.47
N THR A 21 -22.23 -21.12 -34.49
CA THR A 21 -23.20 -20.02 -34.37
C THR A 21 -24.59 -20.58 -34.00
N ILE A 22 -25.10 -20.21 -32.82
CA ILE A 22 -26.43 -20.61 -32.35
C ILE A 22 -27.51 -19.79 -33.10
N PRO A 23 -28.56 -20.41 -33.66
CA PRO A 23 -29.63 -19.69 -34.36
C PRO A 23 -30.44 -18.79 -33.41
N SER A 24 -30.83 -17.62 -33.91
CA SER A 24 -31.34 -16.45 -33.18
C SER A 24 -32.73 -16.58 -32.53
N ASN A 25 -33.29 -17.78 -32.37
CA ASN A 25 -34.66 -17.96 -31.90
C ASN A 25 -34.84 -18.92 -30.71
N VAL A 26 -33.79 -19.15 -29.92
CA VAL A 26 -33.90 -19.88 -28.65
C VAL A 26 -33.97 -18.86 -27.51
N LYS A 27 -35.13 -18.74 -26.85
CA LYS A 27 -35.23 -18.10 -25.53
C LYS A 27 -34.34 -18.88 -24.58
N LEU A 28 -33.20 -18.30 -24.22
CA LEU A 28 -32.37 -18.82 -23.14
C LEU A 28 -33.15 -18.64 -21.84
N GLU A 29 -33.82 -19.71 -21.38
CA GLU A 29 -34.28 -19.75 -19.99
C GLU A 29 -33.05 -19.51 -19.11
N SER A 30 -33.03 -18.36 -18.43
CA SER A 30 -31.99 -18.09 -17.44
C SER A 30 -32.20 -19.08 -16.29
N LEU A 31 -31.59 -20.26 -16.40
CA LEU A 31 -31.42 -21.17 -15.28
C LEU A 31 -30.68 -20.37 -14.21
N LYS A 32 -31.42 -19.89 -13.20
CA LYS A 32 -30.82 -19.29 -12.01
C LYS A 32 -29.84 -20.34 -11.47
N PRO A 33 -28.55 -20.02 -11.34
CA PRO A 33 -27.61 -20.99 -10.81
C PRO A 33 -28.11 -21.46 -9.44
N PRO A 34 -28.05 -22.77 -9.14
CA PRO A 34 -28.52 -23.29 -7.87
C PRO A 34 -27.86 -22.53 -6.72
N LYS A 35 -28.67 -22.08 -5.76
CA LYS A 35 -28.16 -21.49 -4.51
C LYS A 35 -27.49 -22.61 -3.71
N TYR A 36 -26.18 -22.71 -3.80
CA TYR A 36 -25.40 -23.58 -2.93
C TYR A 36 -25.33 -22.97 -1.52
N SER A 37 -25.81 -23.69 -0.51
CA SER A 37 -25.58 -23.35 0.90
C SER A 37 -24.33 -24.07 1.40
N ILE A 38 -23.49 -23.35 2.15
CA ILE A 38 -22.35 -23.97 2.84
C ILE A 38 -22.91 -24.91 3.92
N VAL A 39 -22.42 -26.16 3.96
CA VAL A 39 -22.85 -27.16 4.94
C VAL A 39 -22.39 -26.72 6.34
N SER A 40 -23.32 -26.72 7.30
CA SER A 40 -23.00 -26.40 8.69
C SER A 40 -22.16 -27.50 9.34
N ARG A 41 -21.28 -27.13 10.27
CA ARG A 41 -20.49 -28.11 11.03
C ARG A 41 -21.43 -28.95 11.89
N SER A 42 -21.49 -30.26 11.61
CA SER A 42 -22.33 -31.18 12.39
C SER A 42 -21.79 -31.39 13.80
N GLU A 43 -20.50 -31.71 13.94
CA GLU A 43 -19.88 -32.04 15.23
C GLU A 43 -18.40 -31.64 15.31
N VAL A 44 -17.83 -31.71 16.51
CA VAL A 44 -16.39 -31.55 16.77
C VAL A 44 -15.76 -32.93 16.85
N GLY A 45 -14.69 -33.18 16.08
CA GLY A 45 -14.03 -34.48 16.09
C GLY A 45 -13.42 -34.83 17.46
N THR A 46 -13.34 -36.12 17.77
CA THR A 46 -12.89 -36.66 19.06
C THR A 46 -11.59 -37.45 18.99
N SER A 47 -11.21 -37.97 17.81
CA SER A 47 -10.05 -38.84 17.63
C SER A 47 -8.70 -38.13 17.83
N GLY A 48 -7.69 -38.87 18.27
CA GLY A 48 -6.31 -38.40 18.43
C GLY A 48 -5.99 -37.87 19.83
N ARG A 49 -4.70 -37.65 20.09
CA ARG A 49 -4.19 -37.19 21.40
C ARG A 49 -4.32 -35.67 21.51
N LYS A 50 -4.86 -35.17 22.63
CA LYS A 50 -5.01 -33.74 22.89
C LYS A 50 -3.65 -33.03 23.05
N ILE A 51 -3.57 -31.78 22.61
CA ILE A 51 -2.39 -30.91 22.75
C ILE A 51 -2.83 -29.44 22.91
N SER A 52 -2.20 -28.68 23.80
CA SER A 52 -2.43 -27.22 23.88
C SER A 52 -1.62 -26.49 22.81
N LEU A 53 -2.26 -25.56 22.10
CA LEU A 53 -1.68 -24.75 21.04
C LEU A 53 -1.97 -23.28 21.27
N LEU A 54 -1.10 -22.41 20.75
CA LEU A 54 -1.35 -20.97 20.68
C LEU A 54 -1.65 -20.58 19.24
N ALA A 55 -2.79 -19.94 19.02
CA ALA A 55 -3.15 -19.35 17.75
C ALA A 55 -2.78 -17.85 17.75
N ASN A 56 -2.34 -17.33 16.61
CA ASN A 56 -2.07 -15.89 16.41
C ASN A 56 -3.36 -15.05 16.28
N HIS A 57 -4.36 -15.43 17.09
CA HIS A 57 -5.62 -14.75 17.27
C HIS A 57 -5.60 -14.09 18.64
N PHE A 58 -6.10 -12.86 18.70
CA PHE A 58 -6.26 -12.11 19.93
C PHE A 58 -7.76 -11.94 20.18
N LYS A 59 -8.26 -12.34 21.35
CA LYS A 59 -9.68 -12.24 21.69
C LYS A 59 -10.14 -10.78 21.61
N VAL A 60 -11.29 -10.52 21.00
CA VAL A 60 -11.88 -9.18 20.89
C VAL A 60 -13.19 -9.16 21.65
N SER A 61 -13.31 -8.27 22.63
CA SER A 61 -14.56 -8.01 23.33
C SER A 61 -15.31 -6.91 22.61
N VAL A 62 -16.59 -7.14 22.35
CA VAL A 62 -17.50 -6.20 21.71
C VAL A 62 -18.64 -5.96 22.69
N ASN A 63 -18.66 -4.79 23.31
CA ASN A 63 -19.71 -4.43 24.27
C ASN A 63 -20.82 -3.56 23.65
N ALA A 64 -20.70 -3.22 22.36
CA ALA A 64 -21.44 -2.16 21.70
C ALA A 64 -22.98 -2.33 21.66
N PRO A 65 -23.75 -1.31 22.08
CA PRO A 65 -25.15 -1.14 21.72
C PRO A 65 -25.37 -0.45 20.34
N ASP A 66 -24.34 0.19 19.77
CA ASP A 66 -24.47 1.18 18.69
C ASP A 66 -24.01 0.73 17.28
N ALA A 67 -24.40 1.55 16.29
CA ALA A 67 -24.13 1.34 14.87
C ALA A 67 -23.14 2.37 14.32
N VAL A 68 -22.41 1.96 13.28
CA VAL A 68 -21.54 2.84 12.52
C VAL A 68 -22.33 3.46 11.37
N THR A 69 -22.22 4.77 11.21
CA THR A 69 -22.84 5.49 10.08
C THR A 69 -21.84 5.60 8.95
N VAL A 70 -22.28 5.21 7.75
CA VAL A 70 -21.54 5.33 6.49
C VAL A 70 -21.91 6.64 5.82
N LEU A 71 -20.89 7.39 5.43
CA LEU A 71 -21.00 8.57 4.61
C LEU A 71 -20.30 8.28 3.29
N SER A 72 -20.94 8.60 2.17
CA SER A 72 -20.31 8.60 0.85
C SER A 72 -19.70 9.97 0.58
N GLU A 73 -18.43 9.99 0.20
CA GLU A 73 -17.74 11.15 -0.32
C GLU A 73 -17.89 11.19 -1.85
N ASP A 74 -18.64 12.16 -2.38
CA ASP A 74 -18.80 12.38 -3.83
C ASP A 74 -17.80 13.43 -4.36
N SER A 75 -16.57 13.42 -3.83
CA SER A 75 -15.48 14.23 -4.36
C SER A 75 -15.15 13.77 -5.78
N ARG A 76 -15.45 14.62 -6.77
CA ARG A 76 -15.06 14.43 -8.17
C ARG A 76 -13.54 14.25 -8.27
N VAL A 77 -13.12 12.98 -8.37
CA VAL A 77 -11.77 12.50 -8.71
C VAL A 77 -10.68 12.92 -7.72
N VAL A 78 -10.62 12.28 -6.56
CA VAL A 78 -9.39 12.25 -5.75
C VAL A 78 -8.32 11.46 -6.54
N GLU A 79 -7.34 12.16 -7.09
CA GLU A 79 -6.31 11.59 -7.99
C GLU A 79 -5.42 10.50 -7.33
N SER A 80 -5.40 10.39 -5.99
CA SER A 80 -4.74 9.29 -5.29
C SER A 80 -5.23 9.09 -3.84
N LYS A 81 -5.23 7.86 -3.34
CA LYS A 81 -5.63 7.51 -1.95
C LYS A 81 -4.89 8.32 -0.86
N ARG A 82 -3.65 8.75 -1.12
CA ARG A 82 -2.88 9.60 -0.18
C ARG A 82 -3.46 11.01 -0.07
N ILE A 83 -3.97 11.58 -1.16
CA ILE A 83 -4.60 12.91 -1.17
C ILE A 83 -5.92 12.85 -0.43
N GLY A 84 -6.75 11.82 -0.67
CA GLY A 84 -8.03 11.65 0.04
C GLY A 84 -7.86 11.62 1.56
N ARG A 85 -6.86 10.88 2.07
CA ARG A 85 -6.56 10.86 3.51
C ARG A 85 -6.16 12.24 4.05
N LYS A 86 -5.31 12.98 3.33
CA LYS A 86 -4.96 14.36 3.69
C LYS A 86 -6.16 15.31 3.68
N LEU A 87 -7.09 15.12 2.74
CA LEU A 87 -8.34 15.89 2.68
C LEU A 87 -9.19 15.63 3.92
N VAL A 88 -9.40 14.36 4.29
CA VAL A 88 -10.16 13.97 5.48
C VAL A 88 -9.49 14.49 6.77
N ASP A 89 -8.16 14.45 6.86
CA ASP A 89 -7.44 15.02 8.01
C ASP A 89 -7.67 16.53 8.11
N LYS A 90 -7.59 17.24 6.99
CA LYS A 90 -7.81 18.70 6.94
C LYS A 90 -9.27 19.07 7.18
N LEU A 91 -10.21 18.25 6.69
CA LEU A 91 -11.65 18.36 6.95
C LEU A 91 -11.90 18.31 8.46
N TYR A 92 -11.39 17.30 9.15
CA TYR A 92 -11.55 17.19 10.60
C TYR A 92 -10.90 18.36 11.34
N GLN A 93 -9.69 18.77 10.96
CA GLN A 93 -9.01 19.90 11.60
C GLN A 93 -9.78 21.22 11.46
N THR A 94 -10.47 21.42 10.33
CA THR A 94 -11.12 22.70 10.01
C THR A 94 -12.58 22.74 10.47
N TYR A 95 -13.31 21.63 10.31
CA TYR A 95 -14.77 21.55 10.48
C TYR A 95 -15.20 20.56 11.59
N SER A 96 -14.32 20.21 12.52
CA SER A 96 -14.64 19.26 13.61
C SER A 96 -15.87 19.67 14.42
N SER A 97 -16.05 20.96 14.72
CA SER A 97 -17.21 21.46 15.48
C SER A 97 -18.53 21.21 14.76
N GLU A 98 -18.59 21.43 13.43
CA GLU A 98 -19.77 21.15 12.61
C GLU A 98 -20.08 19.65 12.52
N LEU A 99 -19.04 18.83 12.64
CA LEU A 99 -19.12 17.37 12.67
C LEU A 99 -19.26 16.80 14.10
N ALA A 100 -19.70 17.63 15.05
CA ALA A 100 -19.90 17.29 16.46
C ALA A 100 -18.68 16.64 17.15
N GLY A 101 -17.47 17.01 16.72
CA GLY A 101 -16.20 16.50 17.25
C GLY A 101 -15.92 15.02 16.91
N LYS A 102 -16.75 14.37 16.10
CA LYS A 102 -16.68 12.93 15.85
C LYS A 102 -15.45 12.54 15.03
N ARG A 103 -14.76 11.48 15.47
CA ARG A 103 -13.63 10.90 14.75
C ARG A 103 -14.11 10.02 13.58
N PHE A 104 -13.28 9.94 12.54
CA PHE A 104 -13.59 9.21 11.32
C PHE A 104 -12.68 8.01 11.09
N ALA A 105 -13.18 7.02 10.39
CA ALA A 105 -12.36 6.04 9.69
C ALA A 105 -12.64 6.13 8.19
N TYR A 106 -11.61 6.28 7.37
CA TYR A 106 -11.74 6.43 5.92
C TYR A 106 -11.10 5.25 5.18
N ASP A 107 -11.83 4.67 4.24
CA ASP A 107 -11.34 3.54 3.43
C ASP A 107 -10.17 3.94 2.50
N GLY A 108 -10.03 5.22 2.20
CA GLY A 108 -9.03 5.75 1.27
C GLY A 108 -9.56 5.97 -0.15
N GLU A 109 -10.87 5.82 -0.36
CA GLU A 109 -11.57 5.97 -1.63
C GLU A 109 -12.80 6.86 -1.50
N LYS A 110 -13.94 6.32 -1.05
CA LYS A 110 -15.22 7.04 -1.02
C LYS A 110 -15.98 6.92 0.30
N SER A 111 -15.65 5.93 1.13
CA SER A 111 -16.48 5.62 2.30
C SER A 111 -15.82 6.16 3.57
N LEU A 112 -16.55 7.01 4.27
CA LEU A 112 -16.17 7.56 5.56
C LEU A 112 -17.11 7.01 6.63
N TYR A 113 -16.56 6.57 7.75
CA TYR A 113 -17.30 5.90 8.82
C TYR A 113 -17.20 6.69 10.12
N THR A 114 -18.34 6.82 10.81
CA THR A 114 -18.47 7.50 12.12
C THR A 114 -19.18 6.61 13.12
N VAL A 115 -18.85 6.76 14.40
CA VAL A 115 -19.62 6.11 15.49
C VAL A 115 -20.86 6.96 15.79
N GLY A 116 -22.04 6.40 15.56
CA GLY A 116 -23.32 7.11 15.63
C GLY A 116 -23.55 8.13 14.49
N PRO A 117 -24.74 8.76 14.42
CA PRO A 117 -25.09 9.67 13.33
C PRO A 117 -24.42 11.06 13.45
N LEU A 118 -24.19 11.74 12.33
CA LEU A 118 -23.78 13.16 12.32
C LEU A 118 -25.00 14.09 12.51
N PRO A 119 -24.79 15.39 12.83
CA PRO A 119 -25.90 16.35 13.00
C PRO A 119 -26.80 16.53 11.78
N GLN A 120 -26.27 16.30 10.57
CA GLN A 120 -26.99 16.41 9.31
C GLN A 120 -26.69 15.21 8.40
N ASN A 121 -27.57 14.96 7.44
CA ASN A 121 -27.40 13.89 6.45
C ASN A 121 -26.56 14.31 5.24
N LYS A 122 -26.32 15.61 5.05
CA LYS A 122 -25.55 16.12 3.92
C LYS A 122 -24.69 17.30 4.38
N PHE A 123 -23.43 17.31 3.97
CA PHE A 123 -22.51 18.42 4.18
C PHE A 123 -21.76 18.74 2.89
N GLU A 124 -21.46 20.01 2.69
CA GLU A 124 -20.63 20.49 1.59
C GLU A 124 -19.53 21.39 2.16
N PHE A 125 -18.28 20.94 2.03
CA PHE A 125 -17.11 21.63 2.55
C PHE A 125 -16.19 22.07 1.43
N THR A 126 -15.53 23.21 1.64
CA THR A 126 -14.44 23.66 0.76
C THR A 126 -13.14 23.56 1.54
N ILE A 127 -12.22 22.73 1.06
CA ILE A 127 -10.93 22.46 1.70
C ILE A 127 -9.82 22.94 0.78
N VAL A 128 -8.92 23.74 1.33
CA VAL A 128 -7.72 24.17 0.63
C VAL A 128 -6.56 23.31 1.10
N LEU A 129 -6.00 22.50 0.20
CA LEU A 129 -4.76 21.77 0.45
C LEU A 129 -3.59 22.50 -0.18
N GLU A 130 -2.57 22.77 0.64
CA GLU A 130 -1.26 23.16 0.14
C GLU A 130 -0.55 21.91 -0.36
N ASP A 131 -0.44 21.78 -1.67
CA ASP A 131 0.27 20.67 -2.29
C ASP A 131 1.78 20.92 -2.18
N SER A 132 2.50 19.96 -1.58
CA SER A 132 3.96 19.83 -1.76
C SER A 132 4.33 19.18 -3.10
N PHE A 133 3.34 18.89 -3.95
CA PHE A 133 3.50 18.47 -5.34
C PHE A 133 3.26 19.66 -6.26
N ALA A 134 4.30 20.15 -6.94
CA ALA A 134 4.09 21.12 -8.01
C ALA A 134 3.36 20.43 -9.18
N LYS A 135 2.05 20.62 -9.27
CA LYS A 135 1.50 20.95 -10.60
C LYS A 135 1.89 22.41 -10.85
N TRP A 136 2.35 22.72 -12.06
CA TRP A 136 2.51 24.09 -12.49
C TRP A 136 1.33 24.40 -13.42
N SER A 137 0.37 25.16 -12.91
CA SER A 137 -0.66 25.81 -13.72
C SER A 137 -0.28 27.28 -13.94
N PRO A 138 -0.16 27.75 -15.18
CA PRO A 138 -0.33 29.17 -15.50
C PRO A 138 -1.81 29.40 -15.77
N ASP A 139 -2.49 30.14 -14.91
CA ASP A 139 -3.63 31.03 -15.23
C ASP A 139 -4.27 31.50 -13.92
N ALA A 140 -4.03 32.76 -13.58
CA ALA A 140 -4.89 33.57 -12.73
C ALA A 140 -4.57 35.03 -13.07
N ASP A 141 -5.45 35.61 -13.86
CA ASP A 141 -5.42 36.96 -14.40
C ASP A 141 -5.85 37.98 -13.31
N GLY A 142 -5.25 39.18 -13.36
CA GLY A 142 -5.78 40.45 -12.80
C GLY A 142 -5.80 40.71 -11.28
N GLY A 143 -5.06 41.74 -10.83
CA GLY A 143 -5.36 42.51 -9.60
C GLY A 143 -4.15 43.03 -8.80
N PRO A 144 -3.96 44.36 -8.61
CA PRO A 144 -2.73 44.94 -8.06
C PRO A 144 -2.80 45.13 -6.53
N ALA A 145 -1.70 44.84 -5.83
CA ALA A 145 -1.44 45.42 -4.52
C ALA A 145 0.08 45.48 -4.29
N GLU A 146 0.56 46.70 -4.11
CA GLU A 146 1.95 47.06 -3.91
C GLU A 146 2.46 46.79 -2.49
N THR A 147 3.80 46.80 -2.40
CA THR A 147 4.68 46.99 -1.23
C THR A 147 4.94 45.80 -0.31
N GLY A 148 6.23 45.47 -0.20
CA GLY A 148 6.80 44.59 0.83
C GLY A 148 7.56 43.39 0.27
N LYS A 149 8.90 43.45 0.31
CA LYS A 149 9.82 42.34 0.03
C LYS A 149 9.47 41.11 0.87
N ARG A 150 8.73 40.16 0.29
CA ARG A 150 8.63 38.78 0.76
C ARG A 150 8.63 37.90 -0.47
N THR A 151 9.63 37.04 -0.57
CA THR A 151 9.72 35.97 -1.58
C THR A 151 8.37 35.26 -1.60
N LYS A 152 7.56 35.52 -2.62
CA LYS A 152 6.20 34.98 -2.74
C LYS A 152 6.36 33.49 -3.01
N ARG A 153 6.43 32.70 -1.93
CA ARG A 153 6.39 31.24 -1.95
C ARG A 153 5.06 30.87 -2.62
N SER A 154 5.07 30.60 -3.93
CA SER A 154 3.86 30.15 -4.61
C SER A 154 3.62 28.68 -4.26
N PHE A 155 3.15 28.44 -3.03
CA PHE A 155 2.42 27.23 -2.72
C PHE A 155 1.21 27.22 -3.65
N GLN A 156 1.16 26.27 -4.59
CA GLN A 156 -0.07 26.08 -5.36
C GLN A 156 -1.05 25.38 -4.43
N SER A 157 -1.82 26.17 -3.70
CA SER A 157 -2.96 25.67 -2.96
C SER A 157 -4.01 25.23 -3.96
N LYS A 158 -4.47 23.99 -3.81
CA LYS A 158 -5.62 23.49 -4.56
C LYS A 158 -6.82 23.46 -3.64
N THR A 159 -7.90 24.04 -4.14
CA THR A 159 -9.18 24.00 -3.48
C THR A 159 -9.94 22.77 -3.94
N TYR A 160 -10.42 21.99 -2.99
CA TYR A 160 -11.24 20.80 -3.18
C TYR A 160 -12.62 21.06 -2.58
N LYS A 161 -13.66 20.69 -3.31
CA LYS A 161 -15.03 20.62 -2.77
C LYS A 161 -15.27 19.19 -2.34
N VAL A 162 -15.57 19.00 -1.06
CA VAL A 162 -15.83 17.70 -0.44
C VAL A 162 -17.28 17.67 -0.01
N GLU A 163 -18.04 16.72 -0.55
CA GLU A 163 -19.44 16.50 -0.22
C GLU A 163 -19.54 15.20 0.58
N LEU A 164 -20.12 15.27 1.78
CA LEU A 164 -20.41 14.09 2.61
C LEU A 164 -21.92 13.86 2.62
N SER A 165 -22.37 12.70 2.17
CA SER A 165 -23.79 12.31 2.19
C SER A 165 -24.00 11.03 3.00
N TYR A 166 -25.02 11.00 3.85
CA TYR A 166 -25.43 9.81 4.57
C TYR A 166 -25.81 8.70 3.59
N SER A 167 -25.22 7.52 3.76
CA SER A 167 -25.47 6.37 2.90
C SER A 167 -26.22 5.27 3.63
N ALA A 168 -25.70 4.79 4.77
CA ALA A 168 -26.26 3.64 5.47
C ALA A 168 -25.86 3.60 6.94
N LYS A 169 -26.60 2.80 7.72
CA LYS A 169 -26.30 2.46 9.11
C LYS A 169 -25.88 0.99 9.18
N ILE A 170 -24.68 0.72 9.68
CA ILE A 170 -24.13 -0.64 9.85
C ILE A 170 -24.17 -1.00 11.34
N PRO A 171 -25.09 -1.89 11.76
CA PRO A 171 -25.19 -2.29 13.16
C PRO A 171 -24.05 -3.23 13.56
N LEU A 172 -23.23 -2.84 14.55
CA LEU A 172 -22.18 -3.72 15.07
C LEU A 172 -22.76 -4.94 15.82
N LYS A 173 -24.00 -4.82 16.33
CA LYS A 173 -24.77 -5.95 16.89
C LYS A 173 -24.90 -7.13 15.93
N SER A 174 -24.86 -6.90 14.62
CA SER A 174 -24.87 -7.98 13.62
C SER A 174 -23.70 -8.94 13.79
N ILE A 175 -22.54 -8.46 14.27
CA ILE A 175 -21.40 -9.34 14.60
C ILE A 175 -21.79 -10.29 15.74
N SER A 176 -22.36 -9.76 16.83
CA SER A 176 -22.78 -10.57 17.98
C SER A 176 -23.90 -11.56 17.63
N LEU A 177 -24.83 -11.19 16.74
CA LEU A 177 -25.88 -12.08 16.23
C LEU A 177 -25.30 -13.18 15.34
N ALA A 178 -24.38 -12.84 14.43
CA ALA A 178 -23.70 -13.80 13.57
C ALA A 178 -22.85 -14.80 14.40
N LEU A 179 -22.20 -14.33 15.46
CA LEU A 179 -21.46 -15.20 16.39
C LEU A 179 -22.37 -16.17 17.16
N LYS A 180 -23.66 -15.85 17.32
CA LYS A 180 -24.68 -16.75 17.89
C LYS A 180 -25.31 -17.70 16.86
N GLY A 181 -24.89 -17.64 15.59
CA GLY A 181 -25.43 -18.47 14.52
C GLY A 181 -26.74 -17.95 13.90
N VAL A 182 -27.11 -16.69 14.17
CA VAL A 182 -28.28 -16.06 13.54
C VAL A 182 -27.89 -15.55 12.15
N GLN A 183 -28.48 -16.13 11.11
CA GLN A 183 -28.18 -15.85 9.69
C GLN A 183 -28.45 -14.38 9.34
N SER A 184 -27.38 -13.60 9.11
CA SER A 184 -27.43 -12.27 8.48
C SER A 184 -26.08 -11.99 7.82
N ASP A 185 -25.79 -12.73 6.74
CA ASP A 185 -24.44 -12.81 6.17
C ASP A 185 -23.87 -11.45 5.74
N ASP A 186 -24.65 -10.61 5.05
CA ASP A 186 -24.11 -9.37 4.48
C ASP A 186 -23.82 -8.30 5.55
N SER A 187 -24.72 -8.15 6.53
CA SER A 187 -24.58 -7.11 7.57
C SER A 187 -23.40 -7.34 8.50
N ALA A 188 -23.12 -8.61 8.84
CA ALA A 188 -21.98 -8.96 9.68
C ALA A 188 -20.65 -8.78 8.94
N GLN A 189 -20.58 -9.12 7.64
CA GLN A 189 -19.38 -8.88 6.83
C GLN A 189 -19.10 -7.39 6.64
N ASP A 190 -20.13 -6.57 6.44
CA ASP A 190 -19.97 -5.12 6.36
C ASP A 190 -19.47 -4.54 7.69
N ALA A 191 -20.01 -4.99 8.82
CA ALA A 191 -19.52 -4.60 10.14
C ALA A 191 -18.04 -5.00 10.35
N LEU A 192 -17.64 -6.21 9.96
CA LEU A 192 -16.24 -6.65 10.03
C LEU A 192 -15.33 -5.80 9.14
N ARG A 193 -15.77 -5.47 7.93
CA ARG A 193 -15.04 -4.61 6.99
C ARG A 193 -14.80 -3.23 7.58
N VAL A 194 -15.80 -2.66 8.25
CA VAL A 194 -15.66 -1.38 8.97
C VAL A 194 -14.57 -1.46 10.04
N LEU A 195 -14.54 -2.53 10.83
CA LEU A 195 -13.50 -2.70 11.86
C LEU A 195 -12.10 -2.80 11.24
N ASP A 196 -11.95 -3.53 10.15
CA ASP A 196 -10.69 -3.59 9.39
C ASP A 196 -10.28 -2.22 8.83
N ILE A 197 -11.23 -1.40 8.38
CA ILE A 197 -10.98 -0.03 7.91
C ILE A 197 -10.50 0.87 9.06
N ILE A 198 -11.02 0.70 10.27
CA ILE A 198 -10.55 1.45 11.45
C ILE A 198 -9.07 1.14 11.74
N LEU A 199 -8.67 -0.14 11.72
CA LEU A 199 -7.25 -0.51 11.89
C LEU A 199 -6.39 0.09 10.79
N ARG A 200 -6.90 0.06 9.55
CA ARG A 200 -6.21 0.63 8.39
C ARG A 200 -6.05 2.14 8.49
N GLN A 201 -7.06 2.86 8.99
CA GLN A 201 -6.99 4.29 9.22
C GLN A 201 -5.89 4.61 10.24
N GLN A 202 -5.88 3.92 11.38
CA GLN A 202 -4.86 4.12 12.40
C GLN A 202 -3.44 3.88 11.87
N ALA A 203 -3.25 2.83 11.06
CA ALA A 203 -1.96 2.58 10.43
C ALA A 203 -1.58 3.69 9.44
N ALA A 204 -2.55 4.26 8.72
CA ALA A 204 -2.33 5.39 7.82
C ALA A 204 -1.88 6.64 8.59
N ASP A 205 -2.53 6.94 9.72
CA ASP A 205 -2.21 8.10 10.57
C ASP A 205 -0.80 8.02 11.15
N ARG A 206 -0.30 6.79 11.36
CA ARG A 206 1.08 6.51 11.78
C ARG A 206 2.10 6.56 10.64
N GLY A 207 1.67 6.89 9.42
CA GLY A 207 2.54 6.97 8.25
C GLY A 207 2.97 5.61 7.69
N CYS A 208 2.30 4.51 8.04
CA CYS A 208 2.64 3.19 7.54
C CYS A 208 2.33 3.04 6.04
N LEU A 209 3.12 2.22 5.34
CA LEU A 209 2.77 1.69 4.04
C LEU A 209 1.65 0.67 4.18
N LEU A 210 0.56 0.86 3.44
CA LEU A 210 -0.61 -0.02 3.48
C LEU A 210 -0.64 -0.90 2.22
N VAL A 211 -0.61 -2.21 2.39
CA VAL A 211 -0.76 -3.18 1.29
C VAL A 211 -1.82 -4.20 1.69
N ARG A 212 -3.01 -4.15 1.06
CA ARG A 212 -4.17 -4.96 1.47
C ARG A 212 -4.45 -4.81 2.97
N GLN A 213 -4.60 -5.87 3.74
CA GLN A 213 -4.79 -5.87 5.20
C GLN A 213 -3.46 -5.85 5.99
N SER A 214 -2.34 -5.55 5.32
CA SER A 214 -1.03 -5.50 5.96
C SER A 214 -0.47 -4.07 6.04
N PHE A 215 0.20 -3.78 7.14
CA PHE A 215 0.76 -2.47 7.47
C PHE A 215 2.26 -2.58 7.72
N PHE A 216 3.02 -1.65 7.17
CA PHE A 216 4.48 -1.67 7.23
C PHE A 216 5.01 -0.30 7.66
N GLN A 217 5.62 -0.25 8.84
CA GLN A 217 6.16 0.99 9.42
C GLN A 217 7.56 1.27 8.89
N ASP A 218 7.87 2.56 8.66
CA ASP A 218 9.19 3.00 8.23
C ASP A 218 10.21 3.00 9.38
N ASP A 219 10.66 1.81 9.76
CA ASP A 219 11.66 1.60 10.82
C ASP A 219 12.82 0.78 10.25
N SER A 220 14.04 1.30 10.39
CA SER A 220 15.26 0.65 9.90
C SER A 220 15.47 -0.74 10.51
N ARG A 221 14.96 -0.99 11.72
CA ARG A 221 15.00 -2.31 12.38
C ARG A 221 14.15 -3.36 11.66
N ASN A 222 13.18 -2.93 10.87
CA ASN A 222 12.30 -3.81 10.09
C ASN A 222 12.84 -4.08 8.68
N TYR A 223 13.93 -3.44 8.27
CA TYR A 223 14.52 -3.64 6.96
C TYR A 223 15.39 -4.91 6.90
N VAL A 224 15.36 -5.53 5.72
CA VAL A 224 16.19 -6.67 5.34
C VAL A 224 16.77 -6.33 3.98
N ASP A 225 18.10 -6.18 3.89
CA ASP A 225 18.75 -5.91 2.62
C ASP A 225 18.74 -7.17 1.73
N LEU A 226 18.19 -7.02 0.52
CA LEU A 226 18.18 -8.09 -0.49
C LEU A 226 19.20 -7.86 -1.60
N GLY A 227 19.90 -6.72 -1.60
CA GLY A 227 20.80 -6.29 -2.66
C GLY A 227 20.08 -5.68 -3.86
N GLY A 228 20.84 -5.03 -4.74
CA GLY A 228 20.29 -4.32 -5.91
C GLY A 228 19.30 -3.22 -5.52
N GLY A 229 19.58 -2.49 -4.43
CA GLY A 229 18.71 -1.40 -3.96
C GLY A 229 17.28 -1.81 -3.58
N VAL A 230 17.00 -3.10 -3.37
CA VAL A 230 15.71 -3.61 -2.88
C VAL A 230 15.84 -4.02 -1.42
N LEU A 231 14.89 -3.58 -0.60
CA LEU A 231 14.79 -3.98 0.80
C LEU A 231 13.50 -4.77 1.02
N GLY A 232 13.58 -5.84 1.80
CA GLY A 232 12.42 -6.41 2.47
C GLY A 232 12.06 -5.56 3.67
N LEU A 233 10.81 -5.14 3.78
CA LEU A 233 10.27 -4.43 4.92
C LEU A 233 9.28 -5.34 5.64
N ARG A 234 9.61 -5.67 6.90
CA ARG A 234 8.73 -6.43 7.80
C ARG A 234 7.61 -5.53 8.33
N GLY A 235 6.43 -6.13 8.48
CA GLY A 235 5.22 -5.50 8.99
C GLY A 235 4.24 -6.56 9.44
N PHE A 236 2.96 -6.19 9.54
CA PHE A 236 1.95 -7.06 10.10
C PHE A 236 0.70 -7.08 9.25
N HIS A 237 0.19 -8.28 8.97
CA HIS A 237 -1.20 -8.49 8.58
C HIS A 237 -2.07 -8.38 9.83
N SER A 238 -3.23 -7.72 9.72
CA SER A 238 -4.24 -7.75 10.78
C SER A 238 -5.64 -7.73 10.17
N SER A 239 -6.51 -8.63 10.64
CA SER A 239 -7.91 -8.69 10.21
C SER A 239 -8.81 -9.21 11.32
N PHE A 240 -9.98 -8.62 11.50
CA PHE A 240 -11.00 -9.16 12.38
C PHE A 240 -11.65 -10.41 11.76
N ARG A 241 -11.79 -11.46 12.57
CA ARG A 241 -12.33 -12.77 12.16
C ARG A 241 -13.35 -13.28 13.17
N PRO A 242 -14.57 -13.63 12.74
CA PRO A 242 -15.50 -14.34 13.59
C PRO A 242 -15.00 -15.76 13.83
N THR A 243 -15.06 -16.22 15.08
CA THR A 243 -14.69 -17.57 15.48
C THR A 243 -15.75 -18.13 16.42
N GLN A 244 -15.75 -19.44 16.67
CA GLN A 244 -16.64 -20.05 17.66
C GLN A 244 -16.41 -19.48 19.07
N GLY A 245 -15.20 -19.02 19.38
CA GLY A 245 -14.87 -18.35 20.65
C GLY A 245 -15.21 -16.85 20.70
N GLY A 246 -15.93 -16.33 19.69
CA GLY A 246 -16.26 -14.92 19.54
C GLY A 246 -15.43 -14.22 18.47
N LEU A 247 -15.46 -12.88 18.48
CA LEU A 247 -14.66 -12.07 17.57
C LEU A 247 -13.17 -12.17 17.95
N SER A 248 -12.30 -12.27 16.95
CA SER A 248 -10.85 -12.31 17.15
C SER A 248 -10.15 -11.38 16.17
N LEU A 249 -9.04 -10.78 16.60
CA LEU A 249 -8.10 -10.12 15.71
C LEU A 249 -7.03 -11.14 15.32
N ASN A 250 -7.04 -11.58 14.06
CA ASN A 250 -5.96 -12.39 13.50
C ASN A 250 -4.83 -11.44 13.09
N MET A 251 -3.64 -11.64 13.65
CA MET A 251 -2.47 -10.82 13.35
C MET A 251 -1.27 -11.71 13.04
N ASP A 252 -0.54 -11.40 11.97
CA ASP A 252 0.62 -12.19 11.57
C ASP A 252 1.74 -11.34 10.95
N VAL A 253 2.98 -11.84 11.00
CA VAL A 253 4.12 -11.14 10.40
C VAL A 253 4.05 -11.27 8.88
N SER A 254 4.14 -10.13 8.20
CA SER A 254 4.19 -10.04 6.74
C SER A 254 5.46 -9.31 6.31
N THR A 255 5.97 -9.61 5.12
CA THR A 255 7.12 -8.90 4.54
C THR A 255 6.75 -8.41 3.15
N THR A 256 6.96 -7.13 2.87
CA THR A 256 6.77 -6.53 1.55
C THR A 256 8.08 -5.98 1.02
N MET A 257 8.18 -5.81 -0.30
CA MET A 257 9.41 -5.31 -0.94
C MET A 257 9.28 -3.82 -1.18
N ILE A 258 10.31 -3.07 -0.81
CA ILE A 258 10.42 -1.63 -1.06
C ILE A 258 11.75 -1.29 -1.74
N LEU A 259 11.79 -0.16 -2.42
CA LEU A 259 13.03 0.44 -2.88
C LEU A 259 13.79 1.01 -1.68
N ARG A 260 15.12 0.85 -1.68
CA ARG A 260 16.00 1.51 -0.71
C ARG A 260 15.83 3.03 -0.83
N PRO A 261 15.39 3.73 0.23
CA PRO A 261 15.39 5.19 0.24
C PRO A 261 16.81 5.73 0.27
N GLY A 262 17.01 6.92 -0.28
CA GLY A 262 18.32 7.58 -0.28
C GLY A 262 18.67 8.26 -1.61
N PRO A 263 19.91 8.76 -1.78
CA PRO A 263 20.33 9.47 -2.98
C PRO A 263 20.12 8.63 -4.25
N VAL A 264 19.55 9.25 -5.30
CA VAL A 264 19.25 8.53 -6.56
C VAL A 264 20.51 7.97 -7.19
N PHE A 265 21.61 8.72 -7.17
CA PHE A 265 22.86 8.30 -7.78
C PHE A 265 23.48 7.08 -7.09
N GLU A 266 23.44 7.03 -5.74
CA GLU A 266 23.89 5.86 -4.99
C GLU A 266 23.04 4.62 -5.28
N PHE A 267 21.74 4.78 -5.47
CA PHE A 267 20.87 3.70 -5.92
C PHE A 267 21.27 3.18 -7.31
N LEU A 268 21.66 4.06 -8.25
CA LEU A 268 22.16 3.64 -9.56
C LEU A 268 23.46 2.86 -9.45
N LYS A 269 24.44 3.34 -8.66
CA LYS A 269 25.73 2.65 -8.44
C LYS A 269 25.56 1.23 -7.89
N GLN A 270 24.58 1.02 -7.02
CA GLN A 270 24.30 -0.30 -6.42
C GLN A 270 23.63 -1.29 -7.40
N ASN A 271 23.09 -0.80 -8.52
CA ASN A 271 22.26 -1.59 -9.42
C ASN A 271 22.84 -1.76 -10.82
N LEU A 272 23.71 -0.84 -11.24
CA LEU A 272 24.27 -0.77 -12.58
C LEU A 272 25.78 -0.67 -12.51
N ASN A 273 26.46 -1.30 -13.48
CA ASN A 273 27.90 -1.13 -13.64
C ASN A 273 28.18 0.26 -14.24
N LEU A 274 28.97 1.08 -13.55
CA LEU A 274 29.33 2.44 -14.00
C LEU A 274 30.15 2.45 -15.29
N ASN A 275 30.87 1.37 -15.58
CA ASN A 275 31.72 1.25 -16.78
C ASN A 275 30.94 0.80 -18.04
N ASP A 276 29.62 0.65 -17.93
CA ASP A 276 28.78 0.24 -19.07
C ASP A 276 28.46 1.46 -19.95
N GLU A 277 28.80 1.40 -21.24
CA GLU A 277 28.46 2.45 -22.22
C GLU A 277 26.95 2.74 -22.27
N ARG A 278 26.11 1.75 -21.95
CA ARG A 278 24.65 1.90 -21.92
C ARG A 278 24.12 2.22 -20.53
N PHE A 279 24.96 2.66 -19.60
CA PHE A 279 24.60 2.98 -18.21
C PHE A 279 23.38 3.88 -18.14
N TRP A 280 23.38 5.02 -18.84
CA TRP A 280 22.28 5.99 -18.80
C TRP A 280 20.99 5.47 -19.45
N LEU A 281 21.10 4.63 -20.50
CA LEU A 281 19.94 3.99 -21.11
C LEU A 281 19.27 3.02 -20.13
N LYS A 282 20.06 2.24 -19.38
CA LYS A 282 19.57 1.34 -18.32
C LYS A 282 19.01 2.13 -17.14
N ALA A 283 19.70 3.19 -16.71
CA ALA A 283 19.25 4.09 -15.64
C ALA A 283 17.89 4.73 -15.95
N ARG A 284 17.70 5.23 -17.18
CA ARG A 284 16.42 5.80 -17.65
C ARG A 284 15.26 4.81 -17.51
N ARG A 285 15.47 3.54 -17.91
CA ARG A 285 14.45 2.48 -17.79
C ARG A 285 14.19 2.10 -16.33
N MET A 286 15.24 2.08 -15.51
CA MET A 286 15.14 1.69 -14.11
C MET A 286 14.40 2.74 -13.27
N LEU A 287 14.75 4.01 -13.42
CA LEU A 287 14.22 5.12 -12.63
C LEU A 287 12.80 5.56 -13.03
N LYS A 288 12.35 5.21 -14.24
CA LYS A 288 11.02 5.58 -14.73
C LYS A 288 9.93 5.20 -13.73
N ASN A 289 9.04 6.14 -13.44
CA ASN A 289 7.95 6.04 -12.47
C ASN A 289 8.34 5.97 -10.99
N MET A 290 9.63 5.99 -10.63
CA MET A 290 10.05 6.09 -9.24
C MET A 290 9.72 7.49 -8.70
N ARG A 291 9.56 7.58 -7.37
CA ARG A 291 9.24 8.83 -6.69
C ARG A 291 10.49 9.32 -5.97
N ILE A 292 10.78 10.59 -6.16
CA ILE A 292 11.90 11.27 -5.52
C ILE A 292 11.41 12.43 -4.70
N LYS A 293 12.26 12.84 -3.76
CA LYS A 293 12.15 14.04 -2.97
C LYS A 293 13.36 14.90 -3.23
N THR A 294 13.12 16.19 -3.43
CA THR A 294 14.16 17.18 -3.67
C THR A 294 14.66 17.75 -2.35
N ARG A 295 15.97 17.88 -2.19
CA ARG A 295 16.59 18.44 -0.98
C ARG A 295 16.32 19.94 -0.84
N HIS A 296 16.43 20.67 -1.95
CA HIS A 296 16.36 22.14 -1.96
C HIS A 296 14.96 22.72 -1.67
N ARG A 297 13.89 22.01 -2.01
CA ARG A 297 12.50 22.46 -1.81
C ARG A 297 11.64 21.50 -0.98
N ASN A 298 12.19 20.36 -0.56
CA ASN A 298 11.46 19.33 0.17
C ASN A 298 10.22 18.80 -0.59
N MET A 299 10.22 18.93 -1.93
CA MET A 299 9.09 18.59 -2.80
C MET A 299 9.27 17.20 -3.39
N GLU A 300 8.16 16.48 -3.53
CA GLU A 300 8.15 15.15 -4.13
C GLU A 300 7.71 15.20 -5.60
N PHE A 301 8.37 14.37 -6.41
CA PHE A 301 8.12 14.27 -7.83
C PHE A 301 8.14 12.81 -8.30
N LYS A 302 7.43 12.53 -9.39
CA LYS A 302 7.51 11.24 -10.09
C LYS A 302 8.41 11.40 -11.31
N ILE A 303 9.41 10.53 -11.44
CA ILE A 303 10.34 10.55 -12.56
C ILE A 303 9.64 10.09 -13.84
N THR A 304 9.70 10.91 -14.89
CA THR A 304 9.25 10.58 -16.24
C THR A 304 10.39 10.07 -17.10
N GLY A 305 11.61 10.57 -16.90
CA GLY A 305 12.78 10.17 -17.66
C GLY A 305 14.09 10.80 -17.18
N LEU A 306 15.08 10.78 -18.08
CA LEU A 306 16.36 11.46 -17.96
C LEU A 306 16.54 12.38 -19.16
N SER A 307 17.24 13.50 -18.98
CA SER A 307 17.65 14.37 -20.09
C SER A 307 18.63 13.68 -21.02
N GLU A 308 18.69 14.14 -22.27
CA GLU A 308 19.64 13.65 -23.27
C GLU A 308 21.01 14.33 -23.14
N LYS A 309 21.02 15.59 -22.65
CA LYS A 309 22.22 16.39 -22.41
C LYS A 309 22.56 16.49 -20.91
N PRO A 310 23.83 16.73 -20.56
CA PRO A 310 24.26 16.96 -19.17
C PRO A 310 23.71 18.29 -18.62
N CYS A 311 23.72 18.43 -17.29
CA CYS A 311 23.19 19.61 -16.58
C CYS A 311 23.82 20.94 -17.03
N CYS A 312 25.11 20.93 -17.38
CA CYS A 312 25.87 22.10 -17.86
C CYS A 312 25.51 22.52 -19.29
N GLU A 313 24.95 21.63 -20.13
CA GLU A 313 24.58 21.91 -21.53
C GLU A 313 23.05 21.91 -21.77
N LEU A 314 22.28 21.64 -20.72
CA LEU A 314 20.83 21.51 -20.80
C LEU A 314 20.15 22.86 -20.58
N TYR A 315 19.75 23.51 -21.67
CA TYR A 315 19.04 24.79 -21.65
C TYR A 315 17.54 24.61 -21.40
N PHE A 316 16.95 25.58 -20.72
CA PHE A 316 15.49 25.72 -20.62
C PHE A 316 15.07 27.19 -20.60
N PRO A 317 13.86 27.52 -21.07
CA PRO A 317 13.35 28.89 -21.06
C PRO A 317 12.95 29.31 -19.65
N MET A 318 13.61 30.34 -19.12
CA MET A 318 13.31 30.96 -17.82
C MET A 318 12.66 32.34 -18.02
N LYS A 319 11.52 32.55 -17.37
CA LYS A 319 10.84 33.86 -17.36
C LYS A 319 11.44 34.77 -16.29
N VAL A 320 12.00 35.90 -16.71
CA VAL A 320 12.57 36.93 -15.83
C VAL A 320 11.65 38.16 -15.85
N LYS A 321 11.31 38.67 -14.66
CA LYS A 321 10.60 39.95 -14.53
C LYS A 321 11.62 41.06 -14.31
N ASN A 322 11.76 41.97 -15.27
CA ASN A 322 12.56 43.17 -15.07
C ASN A 322 11.75 44.21 -14.27
N GLY A 323 12.37 44.77 -13.23
CA GLY A 323 11.71 45.56 -12.19
C GLY A 323 11.27 46.98 -12.57
N GLY A 324 10.75 47.21 -13.78
CA GLY A 324 10.31 48.55 -14.20
C GLY A 324 9.16 48.61 -15.19
N CYS A 325 8.97 47.58 -16.01
CA CYS A 325 7.86 47.48 -16.96
C CYS A 325 7.42 46.02 -16.93
N GLY A 326 6.11 45.74 -16.81
CA GLY A 326 5.57 44.38 -16.60
C GLY A 326 5.87 43.33 -17.68
N GLU A 327 6.78 43.61 -18.62
CA GLU A 327 7.27 42.69 -19.64
C GLU A 327 8.04 41.51 -19.02
N VAL A 328 7.47 40.32 -19.20
CA VAL A 328 8.12 39.06 -18.83
C VAL A 328 9.02 38.64 -20.00
N ARG A 329 10.32 38.87 -19.87
CA ARG A 329 11.30 38.39 -20.86
C ARG A 329 11.63 36.92 -20.58
N THR A 330 11.73 36.12 -21.64
CA THR A 330 12.16 34.72 -21.54
C THR A 330 13.63 34.65 -21.94
N VAL A 331 14.47 34.17 -21.03
CA VAL A 331 15.92 34.00 -21.23
C VAL A 331 16.22 32.51 -21.19
N GLU A 332 17.05 32.03 -22.12
CA GLU A 332 17.57 30.67 -22.06
C GLU A 332 18.71 30.61 -21.03
N ILE A 333 18.63 29.66 -20.12
CA ILE A 333 19.65 29.42 -19.10
C ILE A 333 19.85 27.92 -18.95
N THR A 334 21.07 27.49 -18.64
CA THR A 334 21.33 26.08 -18.36
C THR A 334 20.78 25.68 -16.99
N VAL A 335 20.47 24.39 -16.81
CA VAL A 335 20.05 23.88 -15.49
C VAL A 335 21.14 24.12 -14.45
N TYR A 336 22.42 23.91 -14.79
CA TYR A 336 23.54 24.18 -13.89
C TYR A 336 23.59 25.64 -13.44
N GLU A 337 23.53 26.59 -14.37
CA GLU A 337 23.56 28.03 -14.05
C GLU A 337 22.35 28.48 -13.25
N TYR A 338 21.16 27.92 -13.50
CA TYR A 338 19.98 28.23 -12.71
C TYR A 338 20.16 27.82 -11.25
N PHE A 339 20.65 26.60 -10.98
CA PHE A 339 20.84 26.15 -9.59
C PHE A 339 21.97 26.91 -8.89
N THR A 340 23.08 27.19 -9.57
CA THR A 340 24.22 27.93 -9.01
C THR A 340 23.91 29.41 -8.82
N LYS A 341 23.51 30.13 -9.87
CA LYS A 341 23.31 31.60 -9.84
C LYS A 341 22.00 32.01 -9.17
N HIS A 342 20.90 31.29 -9.42
CA HIS A 342 19.57 31.70 -8.92
C HIS A 342 19.13 30.98 -7.64
N CYS A 343 19.53 29.72 -7.45
CA CYS A 343 19.20 29.00 -6.22
C CYS A 343 20.32 29.06 -5.16
N GLY A 344 21.52 29.51 -5.53
CA GLY A 344 22.68 29.55 -4.63
C GLY A 344 23.17 28.15 -4.23
N ILE A 345 22.97 27.15 -5.11
CA ILE A 345 23.30 25.75 -4.85
C ILE A 345 24.40 25.34 -5.82
N GLU A 346 25.58 25.10 -5.27
CA GLU A 346 26.70 24.53 -6.00
C GLU A 346 26.47 23.03 -6.25
N LEU A 347 26.64 22.60 -7.50
CA LEU A 347 26.50 21.20 -7.89
C LEU A 347 27.91 20.59 -7.96
N THR A 348 28.20 19.66 -7.04
CA THR A 348 29.57 19.14 -6.86
C THR A 348 29.94 18.05 -7.86
N TYR A 349 28.99 17.21 -8.28
CA TYR A 349 29.26 16.09 -9.19
C TYR A 349 28.22 15.90 -10.30
N SER A 350 27.10 16.64 -10.24
CA SER A 350 25.99 16.46 -11.18
C SER A 350 26.05 17.36 -12.42
N ALA A 351 27.07 18.22 -12.56
CA ALA A 351 27.22 19.15 -13.68
C ALA A 351 27.30 18.42 -15.04
N ASP A 352 28.17 17.40 -15.14
CA ASP A 352 28.39 16.64 -16.37
C ASP A 352 27.46 15.42 -16.50
N MET A 353 26.42 15.34 -15.67
CA MET A 353 25.49 14.22 -15.60
C MET A 353 24.12 14.62 -16.15
N PRO A 354 23.34 13.67 -16.70
CA PRO A 354 21.95 13.93 -17.05
C PRO A 354 21.11 14.36 -15.85
N CYS A 355 20.12 15.21 -16.11
CA CYS A 355 19.11 15.60 -15.14
C CYS A 355 17.94 14.61 -15.14
N LEU A 356 17.28 14.47 -13.98
CA LEU A 356 16.00 13.80 -13.88
C LEU A 356 14.92 14.69 -14.51
N ASP A 357 14.17 14.14 -15.46
CA ASP A 357 12.93 14.76 -15.91
C ASP A 357 11.78 14.30 -15.02
N VAL A 358 11.09 15.28 -14.44
CA VAL A 358 9.89 15.11 -13.61
C VAL A 358 8.69 15.89 -14.15
N GLY A 359 8.84 16.48 -15.34
CA GLY A 359 7.83 17.30 -15.98
C GLY A 359 6.78 16.49 -16.73
N LYS A 360 5.99 17.18 -17.55
CA LYS A 360 5.09 16.55 -18.53
C LYS A 360 5.85 16.40 -19.85
N PRO A 361 5.47 15.46 -20.75
CA PRO A 361 6.16 15.28 -22.03
C PRO A 361 6.29 16.55 -22.88
N LYS A 362 5.31 17.47 -22.81
CA LYS A 362 5.34 18.76 -23.53
C LYS A 362 5.94 19.92 -22.73
N ARG A 363 6.22 19.74 -21.44
CA ARG A 363 6.75 20.75 -20.51
C ARG A 363 7.68 20.06 -19.52
N PRO A 364 8.94 19.79 -19.90
CA PRO A 364 9.88 19.10 -19.05
C PRO A 364 10.21 19.94 -17.81
N ASN A 365 10.61 19.26 -16.74
CA ASN A 365 11.08 19.89 -15.52
C ASN A 365 12.31 19.11 -15.06
N TYR A 366 13.46 19.74 -15.13
CA TYR A 366 14.75 19.08 -14.93
C TYR A 366 15.29 19.33 -13.52
N LEU A 367 15.72 18.25 -12.88
CA LEU A 367 16.31 18.26 -11.55
C LEU A 367 17.69 17.58 -11.58
N PRO A 368 18.76 18.23 -11.11
CA PRO A 368 20.06 17.57 -10.95
C PRO A 368 19.96 16.35 -10.04
N LEU A 369 20.63 15.26 -10.41
CA LEU A 369 20.63 13.98 -9.67
C LEU A 369 21.03 14.16 -8.19
N GLU A 370 21.99 15.06 -7.94
CA GLU A 370 22.55 15.35 -6.62
C GLU A 370 21.54 15.91 -5.62
N LEU A 371 20.53 16.60 -6.12
CA LEU A 371 19.49 17.21 -5.30
C LEU A 371 18.32 16.25 -5.02
N CYS A 372 18.38 15.03 -5.54
CA CYS A 372 17.26 14.09 -5.56
C CYS A 372 17.53 12.84 -4.71
N SER A 373 16.55 12.43 -3.93
CA SER A 373 16.59 11.19 -3.13
C SER A 373 15.30 10.39 -3.33
N LEU A 374 15.39 9.07 -3.49
CA LEU A 374 14.24 8.17 -3.54
C LEU A 374 13.44 8.26 -2.25
N VAL A 375 12.11 8.35 -2.39
CA VAL A 375 11.17 8.44 -1.25
C VAL A 375 11.09 7.09 -0.55
N SER A 376 11.00 7.10 0.78
CA SER A 376 10.80 5.88 1.58
C SER A 376 9.44 5.23 1.32
N LEU A 377 9.32 3.97 1.72
CA LEU A 377 8.08 3.20 1.58
C LEU A 377 7.54 3.10 0.14
N GLN A 378 8.40 3.24 -0.87
CA GLN A 378 8.02 2.99 -2.26
C GLN A 378 8.09 1.50 -2.56
N ARG A 379 6.92 0.88 -2.79
CA ARG A 379 6.83 -0.57 -3.04
C ARG A 379 7.56 -0.98 -4.32
N TYR A 380 8.37 -2.03 -4.23
CA TYR A 380 8.97 -2.71 -5.37
C TYR A 380 8.05 -3.85 -5.83
N THR A 381 7.59 -3.79 -7.07
CA THR A 381 6.61 -4.75 -7.64
C THR A 381 7.17 -5.62 -8.75
N LYS A 382 8.41 -5.40 -9.18
CA LYS A 382 9.06 -6.24 -10.20
C LYS A 382 9.46 -7.58 -9.59
N ALA A 383 9.67 -8.57 -10.44
CA ALA A 383 10.15 -9.88 -10.01
C ALA A 383 11.56 -9.76 -9.38
N LEU A 384 11.76 -10.50 -8.29
CA LEU A 384 13.07 -10.61 -7.63
C LEU A 384 13.98 -11.58 -8.41
N THR A 385 15.29 -11.35 -8.34
CA THR A 385 16.29 -12.31 -8.85
C THR A 385 16.29 -13.57 -7.97
N THR A 386 16.89 -14.67 -8.47
CA THR A 386 17.00 -15.92 -7.70
C THR A 386 17.73 -15.71 -6.37
N ASN A 387 18.82 -14.94 -6.38
CA ASN A 387 19.58 -14.61 -5.17
C ASN A 387 18.75 -13.78 -4.20
N GLN A 388 18.06 -12.73 -4.68
CA GLN A 388 17.16 -11.92 -3.84
C GLN A 388 16.05 -12.76 -3.19
N ARG A 389 15.48 -13.73 -3.93
CA ARG A 389 14.47 -14.65 -3.38
C ARG A 389 15.05 -15.56 -2.31
N ALA A 390 16.22 -16.15 -2.56
CA ALA A 390 16.89 -17.01 -1.59
C ALA A 390 17.22 -16.24 -0.30
N THR A 391 17.77 -15.03 -0.42
CA THR A 391 18.04 -14.15 0.73
C THR A 391 16.76 -13.78 1.46
N LEU A 392 15.69 -13.45 0.75
CA LEU A 392 14.40 -13.13 1.36
C LEU A 392 13.83 -14.30 2.15
N VAL A 393 13.84 -15.50 1.57
CA VAL A 393 13.37 -16.72 2.24
C VAL A 393 14.18 -16.96 3.49
N GLU A 394 15.52 -16.98 3.38
CA GLU A 394 16.40 -17.27 4.50
C GLU A 394 16.24 -16.24 5.64
N ARG A 395 16.19 -14.94 5.30
CA ARG A 395 16.02 -13.86 6.29
C ARG A 395 14.60 -13.77 6.88
N SER A 396 13.60 -14.36 6.22
CA SER A 396 12.21 -14.40 6.71
C SER A 396 11.94 -15.62 7.59
N ARG A 397 12.87 -16.58 7.69
CA ARG A 397 12.74 -17.74 8.58
C ARG A 397 12.76 -17.26 10.03
N GLN A 398 11.73 -17.64 10.78
CA GLN A 398 11.58 -17.30 12.18
C GLN A 398 11.16 -18.54 12.95
N LYS A 399 11.74 -18.73 14.14
CA LYS A 399 11.27 -19.81 15.03
C LYS A 399 9.91 -19.43 15.61
N PRO A 400 9.01 -20.40 15.88
CA PRO A 400 7.68 -20.10 16.43
C PRO A 400 7.70 -19.24 17.70
N ARG A 401 8.63 -19.50 18.63
CA ARG A 401 8.77 -18.70 19.88
C ARG A 401 9.11 -17.24 19.61
N GLU A 402 10.03 -16.98 18.69
CA GLU A 402 10.40 -15.61 18.27
C GLU A 402 9.22 -14.91 17.60
N ARG A 403 8.47 -15.63 16.75
CA ARG A 403 7.27 -15.09 16.09
C ARG A 403 6.20 -14.70 17.09
N ILE A 404 5.94 -15.51 18.12
CA ILE A 404 5.00 -15.20 19.20
C ILE A 404 5.39 -13.91 19.92
N GLN A 405 6.68 -13.76 20.26
CA GLN A 405 7.19 -12.56 20.93
C GLN A 405 7.02 -11.32 20.04
N ILE A 406 7.42 -11.42 18.76
CA ILE A 406 7.27 -10.34 17.77
C ILE A 406 5.81 -9.88 17.66
N LEU A 407 4.85 -10.81 17.59
CA LEU A 407 3.43 -10.47 17.49
C LEU A 407 2.90 -9.84 18.77
N THR A 408 3.31 -10.35 19.93
CA THR A 408 2.91 -9.81 21.24
C THR A 408 3.43 -8.38 21.43
N ASP A 409 4.68 -8.11 21.04
CA ASP A 409 5.27 -6.77 21.13
C ASP A 409 4.68 -5.82 20.10
N ALA A 410 4.40 -6.30 18.89
CA ALA A 410 3.71 -5.52 17.87
C ALA A 410 2.32 -5.08 18.33
N LEU A 411 1.55 -5.97 18.97
CA LEU A 411 0.24 -5.63 19.50
C LEU A 411 0.32 -4.53 20.58
N LYS A 412 1.30 -4.63 21.49
CA LYS A 412 1.56 -3.61 22.52
C LYS A 412 1.91 -2.26 21.89
N ASN A 413 2.80 -2.25 20.90
CA ASN A 413 3.25 -1.02 20.23
C ASN A 413 2.15 -0.37 19.37
N ASN A 414 1.26 -1.18 18.80
CA ASN A 414 0.15 -0.67 18.00
C ASN A 414 -0.92 0.03 18.84
N LYS A 415 -1.01 -0.23 20.16
CA LYS A 415 -1.93 0.48 21.08
C LYS A 415 -3.36 0.57 20.53
N PHE A 416 -3.88 -0.53 19.96
CA PHE A 416 -5.22 -0.53 19.34
C PHE A 416 -6.33 -0.13 20.32
N ASN A 417 -6.18 -0.46 21.61
CA ASN A 417 -7.16 -0.10 22.64
C ASN A 417 -7.15 1.40 23.01
N GLU A 418 -6.14 2.16 22.59
CA GLU A 418 -6.09 3.64 22.74
C GLU A 418 -6.67 4.35 21.50
N ASN A 419 -7.14 3.61 20.48
CA ASN A 419 -7.74 4.20 19.29
C ASN A 419 -9.12 4.79 19.63
N PRO A 420 -9.36 6.09 19.38
CA PRO A 420 -10.60 6.74 19.78
C PRO A 420 -11.85 6.19 19.07
N VAL A 421 -11.71 5.69 17.83
CA VAL A 421 -12.82 5.10 17.08
C VAL A 421 -13.14 3.70 17.59
N LEU A 422 -12.13 2.86 17.88
CA LEU A 422 -12.37 1.54 18.49
C LEU A 422 -12.93 1.66 19.91
N SER A 423 -12.41 2.59 20.71
CA SER A 423 -12.94 2.88 22.05
C SER A 423 -14.39 3.37 22.00
N ALA A 424 -14.73 4.25 21.05
CA ALA A 424 -16.12 4.71 20.85
C ALA A 424 -17.05 3.58 20.37
N CYS A 425 -16.54 2.61 19.62
CA CYS A 425 -17.25 1.38 19.29
C CYS A 425 -17.31 0.38 20.46
N GLU A 426 -16.76 0.69 21.63
CA GLU A 426 -16.64 -0.21 22.78
C GLU A 426 -15.96 -1.55 22.44
N ILE A 427 -14.97 -1.50 21.56
CA ILE A 427 -14.17 -2.65 21.14
C ILE A 427 -12.85 -2.65 21.90
N SER A 428 -12.53 -3.80 22.49
CA SER A 428 -11.24 -4.01 23.16
C SER A 428 -10.57 -5.29 22.69
N ILE A 429 -9.27 -5.23 22.45
CA ILE A 429 -8.45 -6.35 21.98
C ILE A 429 -7.61 -6.87 23.14
N GLY A 430 -7.70 -8.17 23.38
CA GLY A 430 -6.92 -8.91 24.38
C GLY A 430 -5.43 -8.94 24.00
N ARG A 431 -4.56 -9.00 25.01
CA ARG A 431 -3.11 -8.87 24.83
C ARG A 431 -2.36 -10.19 24.62
N GLN A 432 -3.04 -11.31 24.80
CA GLN A 432 -2.48 -12.64 24.74
C GLN A 432 -3.01 -13.39 23.52
N LEU A 433 -2.17 -14.26 22.96
CA LEU A 433 -2.58 -15.21 21.93
C LEU A 433 -3.64 -16.15 22.51
N THR A 434 -4.64 -16.50 21.70
CA THR A 434 -5.69 -17.43 22.09
C THR A 434 -5.12 -18.84 22.22
N GLU A 435 -5.26 -19.43 23.41
CA GLU A 435 -5.01 -20.85 23.63
C GLU A 435 -6.15 -21.68 23.04
N VAL A 436 -5.80 -22.74 22.30
CA VAL A 436 -6.75 -23.65 21.66
C VAL A 436 -6.32 -25.10 21.89
N GLU A 437 -7.29 -25.98 22.13
CA GLU A 437 -7.04 -27.41 22.22
C GLU A 437 -6.99 -28.02 20.80
N GLY A 438 -5.81 -28.53 20.43
CA GLY A 438 -5.59 -29.30 19.22
C GLY A 438 -5.62 -30.81 19.47
N ARG A 439 -5.60 -31.60 18.38
CA ARG A 439 -5.49 -33.06 18.43
C ARG A 439 -4.43 -33.55 17.44
N ILE A 440 -3.54 -34.42 17.90
CA ILE A 440 -2.57 -35.14 17.09
C ILE A 440 -3.22 -36.45 16.64
N LEU A 441 -3.61 -36.53 15.38
CA LEU A 441 -4.17 -37.73 14.78
C LEU A 441 -3.11 -38.83 14.67
N GLU A 442 -3.57 -40.08 14.68
CA GLU A 442 -2.70 -41.23 14.46
C GLU A 442 -2.21 -41.25 13.02
N THR A 443 -0.92 -41.54 12.84
CA THR A 443 -0.32 -41.63 11.51
C THR A 443 -0.82 -42.90 10.80
N PRO A 444 -1.29 -42.82 9.54
CA PRO A 444 -1.63 -44.02 8.78
C PRO A 444 -0.40 -44.88 8.52
N ARG A 445 -0.60 -46.19 8.42
CA ARG A 445 0.44 -47.13 7.98
C ARG A 445 0.58 -47.08 6.47
N LEU A 446 1.80 -47.04 5.98
CA LEU A 446 2.09 -47.10 4.55
C LEU A 446 2.50 -48.52 4.19
N LYS A 447 1.88 -49.10 3.17
CA LYS A 447 2.38 -50.32 2.54
C LYS A 447 3.49 -49.98 1.57
N VAL A 448 4.60 -50.69 1.68
CA VAL A 448 5.79 -50.47 0.85
C VAL A 448 6.13 -51.74 0.07
N GLY A 449 7.26 -51.77 -0.66
CA GLY A 449 7.68 -52.97 -1.39
C GLY A 449 7.72 -54.21 -0.49
N ASN A 450 7.55 -55.39 -1.08
CA ASN A 450 7.49 -56.68 -0.36
C ASN A 450 6.38 -56.77 0.72
N HIS A 451 5.31 -55.97 0.60
CA HIS A 451 4.19 -55.91 1.55
C HIS A 451 4.55 -55.48 2.97
N GLU A 452 5.74 -54.89 3.17
CA GLU A 452 6.17 -54.40 4.46
C GLU A 452 5.39 -53.16 4.91
N ASP A 453 5.26 -53.00 6.22
CA ASP A 453 4.63 -51.84 6.85
C ASP A 453 5.69 -50.79 7.18
N CYS A 454 5.50 -49.57 6.68
CA CYS A 454 6.26 -48.39 7.08
C CYS A 454 5.36 -47.44 7.87
N ILE A 455 5.78 -47.08 9.08
CA ILE A 455 5.07 -46.12 9.93
C ILE A 455 5.80 -44.79 9.89
N PRO A 456 5.24 -43.74 9.24
CA PRO A 456 5.87 -42.43 9.23
C PRO A 456 6.00 -41.86 10.65
N ARG A 457 7.15 -41.25 10.93
CA ARG A 457 7.43 -40.59 12.22
C ARG A 457 7.50 -39.08 11.99
N ASN A 458 6.77 -38.31 12.79
CA ASN A 458 6.71 -36.85 12.70
C ASN A 458 6.39 -36.33 11.28
N GLY A 459 5.48 -37.03 10.59
CA GLY A 459 5.08 -36.69 9.21
C GLY A 459 6.16 -36.96 8.15
N ARG A 460 7.19 -37.75 8.45
CA ARG A 460 8.28 -38.09 7.52
C ARG A 460 8.47 -39.61 7.43
N TRP A 461 8.87 -40.06 6.26
CA TRP A 461 9.29 -41.43 5.97
C TRP A 461 10.36 -41.38 4.85
N ASN A 462 11.17 -42.42 4.73
CA ASN A 462 12.19 -42.53 3.69
C ASN A 462 12.22 -43.94 3.10
N TYR A 463 12.93 -44.09 1.98
CA TYR A 463 13.14 -45.38 1.32
C TYR A 463 14.43 -46.07 1.77
N ASN A 464 15.26 -45.42 2.59
CA ASN A 464 16.64 -45.85 2.85
C ASN A 464 16.78 -47.19 3.60
N ASN A 465 15.69 -47.74 4.13
CA ASN A 465 15.67 -49.04 4.83
C ASN A 465 14.67 -50.02 4.15
N LYS A 466 14.53 -49.97 2.83
CA LYS A 466 13.67 -50.87 2.04
C LYS A 466 14.48 -51.67 1.03
#